data_AF-A0A838IEF0-F1
#
_entry.id   AF-A0A838IEF0-F1
#
_cell.length_a   1.000
_cell.length_b   1.000
_cell.length_c   1.000
_cell.angle_alpha   90.00
_cell.angle_beta   90.00
_cell.angle_gamma   90.00
#
_symmetry.space_group_name_H-M   'P 1'
#
loop_
_entity.id
_entity.type
_entity.pdbx_description
1 polymer ?
#
loop_
_entity_poly.entity_id
_entity_poly.type
_entity_poly.pdbx_seq_one_letter_code
_entity_poly.pdbx_strand_id
1 'polypeptide(L)'
;MTLTITDQAGRTDVGRQRSANEDALVLSPPFFAVADGMGGARAGEVASALAADAFGQEMAESDEPAETQLTRIAQEANRRVFELASTDDAHRGMGTTLTAAKLHGHEVSLGHVGDSRAYRLREGELEQLTRDHSLVAELQRTGQITAEEADHHPQRSIITRALGPEPRVEVDT
;
A
#
# COMPACT_ATOMS: atom_id res chain seq x y z
N MET A 1 3.83 4.74 28.32
CA MET A 1 5.07 4.00 28.01
C MET A 1 5.16 3.91 26.50
N THR A 2 6.12 4.60 25.87
CA THR A 2 6.17 4.81 24.40
C THR A 2 6.37 3.49 23.66
N LEU A 3 5.69 3.30 22.53
CA LEU A 3 5.98 2.18 21.64
C LEU A 3 7.45 2.26 21.23
N THR A 4 8.15 1.14 21.33
CA THR A 4 9.56 1.03 20.99
C THR A 4 9.71 -0.09 19.98
N ILE A 5 10.40 0.19 18.87
CA ILE A 5 10.74 -0.82 17.88
C ILE A 5 11.93 -1.61 18.44
N THR A 6 11.70 -2.87 18.80
CA THR A 6 12.77 -3.75 19.29
C THR A 6 13.49 -4.48 18.16
N ASP A 7 12.78 -4.76 17.06
CA ASP A 7 13.31 -5.41 15.87
C ASP A 7 12.45 -5.06 14.64
N GLN A 8 13.06 -5.13 13.45
CA GLN A 8 12.37 -4.98 12.17
C GLN A 8 13.06 -5.79 11.09
N ALA A 9 12.28 -6.36 10.18
CA ALA A 9 12.79 -7.03 8.99
C ALA A 9 11.83 -6.82 7.83
N GLY A 10 12.37 -6.85 6.62
CA GLY A 10 11.57 -6.91 5.40
C GLY A 10 12.22 -7.87 4.41
N ARG A 11 11.38 -8.47 3.59
CA ARG A 11 11.77 -9.45 2.59
C ARG A 11 10.83 -9.33 1.41
N THR A 12 11.39 -9.41 0.22
CA THR A 12 10.66 -9.46 -1.04
C THR A 12 11.30 -10.51 -1.95
N ASP A 13 10.53 -11.10 -2.85
CA ASP A 13 10.94 -12.18 -3.75
C ASP A 13 10.12 -12.09 -5.04
N VAL A 14 10.76 -12.26 -6.20
CA VAL A 14 10.06 -12.25 -7.51
C VAL A 14 9.06 -13.42 -7.66
N GLY A 15 9.22 -14.46 -6.86
CA GLY A 15 8.46 -15.69 -6.96
C GLY A 15 8.90 -16.54 -8.15
N ARG A 16 8.00 -17.40 -8.62
CA ARG A 16 8.31 -18.41 -9.66
C ARG A 16 7.60 -18.19 -10.99
N GLN A 17 6.71 -17.20 -11.05
CA GLN A 17 5.82 -16.98 -12.21
C GLN A 17 6.01 -15.60 -12.86
N ARG A 18 6.54 -14.61 -12.12
CA ARG A 18 6.78 -13.26 -12.63
C ARG A 18 8.22 -13.15 -13.16
N SER A 19 8.42 -12.29 -14.15
CA SER A 19 9.74 -12.00 -14.73
C SER A 19 10.48 -10.87 -14.00
N ALA A 20 9.76 -10.06 -13.24
CA ALA A 20 10.29 -8.95 -12.47
C ALA A 20 9.54 -8.84 -11.14
N ASN A 21 10.21 -8.28 -10.14
CA ASN A 21 9.61 -7.96 -8.86
C ASN A 21 9.11 -6.52 -8.92
N GLU A 22 7.80 -6.34 -8.73
CA GLU A 22 7.15 -5.03 -8.75
C GLU A 22 6.77 -4.57 -7.33
N ASP A 23 7.22 -5.29 -6.29
CA ASP A 23 7.01 -4.93 -4.90
C ASP A 23 8.12 -3.99 -4.40
N ALA A 24 7.74 -3.00 -3.59
CA ALA A 24 8.65 -2.12 -2.87
C ALA A 24 8.34 -2.13 -1.36
N LEU A 25 9.39 -1.96 -0.54
CA LEU A 25 9.32 -1.94 0.92
C LEU A 25 9.95 -0.66 1.48
N VAL A 26 9.36 -0.12 2.54
CA VAL A 26 9.94 0.94 3.38
C VAL A 26 10.18 0.38 4.78
N LEU A 27 11.43 0.45 5.23
CA LEU A 27 11.86 0.04 6.58
C LEU A 27 12.67 1.17 7.23
N SER A 28 12.04 2.34 7.40
CA SER A 28 12.71 3.56 7.85
C SER A 28 11.97 4.17 9.03
N PRO A 29 12.21 3.68 10.27
CA PRO A 29 11.55 4.18 11.48
C PRO A 29 11.48 5.71 11.53
N PRO A 30 10.30 6.28 11.85
CA PRO A 30 9.10 5.61 12.35
C PRO A 30 8.18 5.02 11.27
N PHE A 31 8.56 5.09 9.99
CA PHE A 31 7.74 4.68 8.85
C PHE A 31 8.04 3.27 8.36
N PHE A 32 6.98 2.56 8.04
CA PHE A 32 7.00 1.26 7.39
C PHE A 32 5.96 1.25 6.29
N ALA A 33 6.27 0.66 5.14
CA ALA A 33 5.30 0.54 4.07
C ALA A 33 5.59 -0.65 3.16
N VAL A 34 4.54 -1.12 2.50
CA VAL A 34 4.62 -2.03 1.36
C VAL A 34 3.81 -1.44 0.21
N ALA A 35 4.29 -1.65 -1.00
CA ALA A 35 3.65 -1.22 -2.24
C ALA A 35 3.78 -2.34 -3.28
N ASP A 36 2.66 -2.83 -3.79
CA ASP A 36 2.56 -3.84 -4.85
C ASP A 36 2.25 -3.11 -6.16
N GLY A 37 3.26 -3.07 -7.02
CA GLY A 37 3.21 -2.38 -8.30
C GLY A 37 2.44 -3.19 -9.34
N MET A 38 1.65 -2.49 -10.13
CA MET A 38 0.90 -3.07 -11.25
C MET A 38 1.02 -2.23 -12.51
N GLY A 39 0.99 -2.91 -13.64
CA GLY A 39 1.05 -2.31 -14.96
C GLY A 39 1.43 -3.34 -16.01
N GLY A 40 1.41 -2.94 -17.28
CA GLY A 40 2.15 -3.68 -18.30
C GLY A 40 3.65 -3.44 -18.15
N ALA A 41 4.47 -4.11 -18.98
CA ALA A 41 5.93 -3.92 -18.99
C ALA A 41 6.54 -3.90 -17.56
N ARG A 42 7.59 -3.09 -17.31
CA ARG A 42 8.17 -2.85 -15.97
C ARG A 42 7.54 -1.63 -15.29
N ALA A 43 6.31 -1.29 -15.64
CA ALA A 43 5.70 -0.05 -15.18
C ALA A 43 5.25 -0.15 -13.71
N GLY A 44 4.93 -1.36 -13.22
CA GLY A 44 4.61 -1.59 -11.81
C GLY A 44 5.81 -1.36 -10.89
N GLU A 45 7.00 -1.86 -11.27
CA GLU A 45 8.27 -1.62 -10.55
C GLU A 45 8.52 -0.12 -10.32
N VAL A 46 8.29 0.70 -11.35
CA VAL A 46 8.47 2.15 -11.26
C VAL A 46 7.42 2.79 -10.35
N ALA A 47 6.15 2.36 -10.44
CA ALA A 47 5.09 2.89 -9.61
C ALA A 47 5.32 2.62 -8.11
N SER A 48 5.65 1.38 -7.74
CA SER A 48 5.88 1.01 -6.34
C SER A 48 7.15 1.65 -5.78
N ALA A 49 8.21 1.78 -6.59
CA ALA A 49 9.42 2.51 -6.20
C ALA A 49 9.14 3.99 -5.91
N LEU A 50 8.37 4.68 -6.77
CA LEU A 50 7.97 6.07 -6.53
C LEU A 50 7.14 6.24 -5.25
N ALA A 51 6.29 5.27 -4.94
CA ALA A 51 5.52 5.27 -3.70
C ALA A 51 6.40 5.08 -2.46
N ALA A 52 7.39 4.19 -2.51
CA ALA A 52 8.37 4.01 -1.44
C ALA A 52 9.26 5.26 -1.26
N ASP A 53 9.73 5.85 -2.35
CA ASP A 53 10.58 7.05 -2.33
C ASP A 53 9.89 8.28 -1.74
N ALA A 54 8.55 8.34 -1.74
CA ALA A 54 7.80 9.41 -1.10
C ALA A 54 8.07 9.51 0.41
N PHE A 55 8.43 8.40 1.06
CA PHE A 55 8.79 8.39 2.48
C PHE A 55 10.19 8.90 2.76
N GLY A 56 11.11 8.83 1.78
CA GLY A 56 12.52 9.17 1.98
C GLY A 56 12.79 10.65 2.26
N GLN A 57 11.81 11.53 2.00
CA GLN A 57 11.92 12.98 2.21
C GLN A 57 11.20 13.45 3.49
N GLU A 58 10.62 12.53 4.25
CA GLU A 58 9.71 12.84 5.35
C GLU A 58 10.42 12.93 6.69
N MET A 59 9.99 13.90 7.49
CA MET A 59 10.48 14.03 8.86
C MET A 59 9.77 13.02 9.76
N ALA A 60 10.57 12.30 10.55
CA ALA A 60 10.09 11.37 11.58
C ALA A 60 9.17 12.07 12.59
N GLU A 61 9.61 13.24 13.06
CA GLU A 61 8.84 14.12 13.92
C GLU A 61 8.21 15.23 13.07
N SER A 62 6.90 15.36 13.19
CA SER A 62 6.10 16.37 12.53
C SER A 62 5.06 16.86 13.54
N ASP A 63 4.75 18.15 13.51
CA ASP A 63 3.65 18.72 14.31
C ASP A 63 2.27 18.32 13.77
N GLU A 64 2.23 17.70 12.58
CA GLU A 64 0.99 17.21 11.97
C GLU A 64 0.55 15.85 12.57
N PRO A 65 -0.76 15.58 12.68
CA PRO A 65 -1.25 14.26 13.08
C PRO A 65 -0.71 13.17 12.16
N ALA A 66 -0.39 12.00 12.71
CA ALA A 66 0.21 10.89 11.97
C ALA A 66 -0.60 10.47 10.73
N GLU A 67 -1.92 10.40 10.85
CA GLU A 67 -2.86 10.10 9.75
C GLU A 67 -2.82 11.16 8.65
N THR A 68 -2.70 12.43 9.03
CA THR A 68 -2.57 13.55 8.09
C THR A 68 -1.25 13.47 7.33
N GLN A 69 -0.15 13.14 8.03
CA GLN A 69 1.14 12.93 7.38
C GLN A 69 1.10 11.76 6.39
N LEU A 70 0.57 10.61 6.81
CA LEU A 70 0.45 9.43 5.95
C LEU A 70 -0.41 9.71 4.72
N THR A 71 -1.54 10.42 4.90
CA THR A 71 -2.38 10.87 3.79
C THR A 71 -1.60 11.77 2.84
N ARG A 72 -0.87 12.76 3.35
CA ARG A 72 -0.07 13.68 2.53
C ARG A 72 1.00 12.95 1.73
N ILE A 73 1.71 11.99 2.34
CA ILE A 73 2.71 11.14 1.68
C ILE A 73 2.06 10.33 0.56
N ALA A 74 0.92 9.69 0.83
CA ALA A 74 0.19 8.90 -0.16
C ALA A 74 -0.33 9.77 -1.33
N GLN A 75 -0.80 10.99 -1.07
CA GLN A 75 -1.20 11.93 -2.13
C GLN A 75 0.00 12.36 -2.98
N GLU A 76 1.15 12.62 -2.38
CA GLU A 76 2.37 12.97 -3.11
C GLU A 76 2.89 11.79 -3.95
N ALA A 77 2.85 10.57 -3.41
CA ALA A 77 3.12 9.35 -4.17
C ALA A 77 2.15 9.22 -5.36
N ASN A 78 0.84 9.37 -5.12
CA ASN A 78 -0.17 9.33 -6.18
C ASN A 78 0.11 10.33 -7.29
N ARG A 79 0.43 11.58 -6.92
CA ARG A 79 0.74 12.65 -7.86
C ARG A 79 1.93 12.27 -8.76
N ARG A 80 3.03 11.77 -8.18
CA ARG A 80 4.22 11.35 -8.92
C ARG A 80 3.93 10.21 -9.90
N VAL A 81 3.21 9.19 -9.44
CA VAL A 81 2.84 8.03 -10.28
C VAL A 81 1.90 8.49 -11.41
N PHE A 82 0.86 9.27 -11.10
CA PHE A 82 -0.09 9.78 -12.09
C PHE A 82 0.57 10.67 -13.14
N GLU A 83 1.45 11.59 -12.73
CA GLU A 83 2.17 12.48 -13.64
C GLU A 83 3.06 11.70 -14.62
N LEU A 84 3.84 10.74 -14.12
CA LEU A 84 4.69 9.91 -14.98
C LEU A 84 3.86 9.02 -15.91
N ALA A 85 2.80 8.40 -15.41
CA ALA A 85 1.89 7.57 -16.21
C ALA A 85 1.17 8.37 -17.31
N SER A 86 0.98 9.67 -17.10
CA SER A 86 0.28 10.57 -18.04
C SER A 86 1.21 11.22 -19.07
N THR A 87 2.52 11.27 -18.80
CA THR A 87 3.50 11.99 -19.65
C THR A 87 4.43 11.08 -20.42
N ASP A 88 4.55 9.81 -20.01
CA ASP A 88 5.38 8.81 -20.68
C ASP A 88 4.53 7.61 -21.13
N ASP A 89 4.45 7.41 -22.44
CA ASP A 89 3.73 6.29 -23.05
C ASP A 89 4.23 4.92 -22.57
N ALA A 90 5.51 4.81 -22.18
CA ALA A 90 6.09 3.57 -21.67
C ALA A 90 5.55 3.17 -20.28
N HIS A 91 5.04 4.14 -19.52
CA HIS A 91 4.53 3.96 -18.15
C HIS A 91 3.01 4.11 -18.07
N ARG A 92 2.33 4.20 -19.21
CA ARG A 92 0.89 4.44 -19.27
C ARG A 92 0.11 3.35 -18.56
N GLY A 93 -0.75 3.76 -17.62
CA GLY A 93 -1.60 2.85 -16.84
C GLY A 93 -0.89 2.11 -15.72
N MET A 94 0.34 2.52 -15.35
CA MET A 94 0.96 2.03 -14.13
C MET A 94 0.20 2.50 -12.89
N GLY A 95 0.26 1.69 -11.84
CA GLY A 95 -0.23 2.04 -10.53
C GLY A 95 0.42 1.17 -9.47
N THR A 96 0.14 1.45 -8.22
CA THR A 96 0.62 0.63 -7.10
C THR A 96 -0.34 0.70 -5.95
N THR A 97 -0.38 -0.36 -5.14
CA THR A 97 -0.95 -0.26 -3.80
C THR A 97 -0.01 0.55 -2.89
N LEU A 98 -0.52 0.94 -1.72
CA LEU A 98 0.27 1.43 -0.61
C LEU A 98 -0.41 1.01 0.69
N THR A 99 0.31 0.29 1.55
CA THR A 99 -0.07 0.07 2.94
C THR A 99 1.08 0.52 3.82
N ALA A 100 0.87 1.61 4.54
CA ALA A 100 1.87 2.28 5.35
C ALA A 100 1.47 2.33 6.82
N ALA A 101 2.47 2.36 7.69
CA ALA A 101 2.35 2.52 9.12
C ALA A 101 3.35 3.58 9.63
N LYS A 102 2.90 4.42 10.56
CA LYS A 102 3.76 5.32 11.33
C LYS A 102 3.60 5.00 12.81
N LEU A 103 4.71 4.72 13.49
CA LEU A 103 4.72 4.58 14.95
C LEU A 103 4.94 5.96 15.59
N HIS A 104 4.11 6.30 16.57
CA HIS A 104 4.24 7.57 17.30
C HIS A 104 3.67 7.42 18.70
N GLY A 105 4.34 7.97 19.72
CA GLY A 105 3.84 7.93 21.09
C GLY A 105 3.47 6.51 21.55
N HIS A 106 2.18 6.25 21.74
CA HIS A 106 1.63 4.96 22.17
C HIS A 106 0.82 4.24 21.07
N GLU A 107 0.88 4.75 19.85
CA GLU A 107 -0.04 4.40 18.77
C GLU A 107 0.70 4.07 17.47
N VAL A 108 0.00 3.36 16.61
CA VAL A 108 0.39 3.10 15.23
C VAL A 108 -0.76 3.58 14.36
N SER A 109 -0.50 4.55 13.49
CA SER A 109 -1.47 5.00 12.50
C SER A 109 -1.17 4.32 11.17
N LEU A 110 -2.22 4.01 10.42
CA LEU A 110 -2.11 3.40 9.10
C LEU A 110 -2.48 4.40 8.01
N GLY A 111 -1.98 4.15 6.80
CA GLY A 111 -2.40 4.81 5.57
C GLY A 111 -2.51 3.74 4.49
N HIS A 112 -3.69 3.57 3.91
CA HIS A 112 -3.98 2.41 3.08
C HIS A 112 -4.72 2.74 1.77
N VAL A 113 -4.20 2.21 0.67
CA VAL A 113 -4.78 2.22 -0.67
C VAL A 113 -4.42 0.92 -1.38
N GLY A 114 -5.40 0.05 -1.63
CA GLY A 114 -5.23 -1.14 -2.47
C GLY A 114 -5.63 -2.39 -1.71
N ASP A 115 -5.08 -3.54 -2.06
CA ASP A 115 -5.38 -4.83 -1.45
C ASP A 115 -4.17 -5.45 -0.72
N SER A 116 -3.04 -4.73 -0.64
CA SER A 116 -1.97 -5.06 0.31
C SER A 116 -2.44 -4.87 1.76
N ARG A 117 -1.89 -5.61 2.72
CA ARG A 117 -2.53 -5.73 4.04
C ARG A 117 -1.61 -5.41 5.21
N ALA A 118 -2.19 -4.83 6.26
CA ALA A 118 -1.54 -4.71 7.57
C ALA A 118 -2.23 -5.61 8.58
N TYR A 119 -1.43 -6.30 9.39
CA TYR A 119 -1.90 -7.20 10.43
C TYR A 119 -1.29 -6.85 11.78
N ARG A 120 -2.04 -7.10 12.84
CA ARG A 120 -1.55 -7.06 14.23
C ARG A 120 -1.58 -8.46 14.81
N LEU A 121 -0.42 -8.95 15.24
CA LEU A 121 -0.32 -10.13 16.07
C LEU A 121 -0.19 -9.70 17.54
N ARG A 122 -1.20 -10.00 18.36
CA ARG A 122 -1.18 -9.70 19.79
C ARG A 122 -1.83 -10.83 20.57
N GLU A 123 -1.17 -11.30 21.62
CA GLU A 123 -1.68 -12.37 22.49
C GLU A 123 -2.06 -13.67 21.75
N GLY A 124 -1.39 -13.95 20.62
CA GLY A 124 -1.65 -15.13 19.79
C GLY A 124 -2.69 -14.92 18.70
N GLU A 125 -3.38 -13.77 18.68
CA GLU A 125 -4.42 -13.44 17.70
C GLU A 125 -3.86 -12.58 16.57
N LEU A 126 -4.08 -13.02 15.32
CA LEU A 126 -3.71 -12.28 14.11
C LEU A 126 -4.95 -11.57 13.55
N GLU A 127 -4.96 -10.25 13.66
CA GLU A 127 -6.07 -9.40 13.21
C GLU A 127 -5.66 -8.58 12.00
N GLN A 128 -6.45 -8.63 10.93
CA GLN A 128 -6.28 -7.73 9.79
C GLN A 128 -6.80 -6.33 10.13
N LEU A 129 -5.96 -5.31 9.99
CA LEU A 129 -6.32 -3.93 10.31
C LEU A 129 -6.83 -3.15 9.10
N THR A 130 -6.44 -3.55 7.88
CA THR A 130 -6.84 -2.90 6.62
C THR A 130 -8.04 -3.59 5.99
N ARG A 131 -8.75 -2.86 5.12
CA ARG A 131 -9.82 -3.40 4.30
C ARG A 131 -9.40 -3.34 2.84
N ASP A 132 -9.34 -4.48 2.18
CA ASP A 132 -8.90 -4.54 0.79
C ASP A 132 -9.83 -3.71 -0.12
N HIS A 133 -9.23 -2.82 -0.91
CA HIS A 133 -9.88 -2.13 -2.01
C HIS A 133 -9.87 -3.03 -3.26
N SER A 134 -10.61 -4.14 -3.21
CA SER A 134 -10.75 -5.10 -4.31
C SER A 134 -12.21 -5.42 -4.62
N LEU A 135 -12.46 -5.90 -5.84
CA LEU A 135 -13.81 -6.28 -6.26
C LEU A 135 -14.39 -7.38 -5.36
N VAL A 136 -13.58 -8.38 -5.03
CA VAL A 136 -14.05 -9.51 -4.20
C VAL A 136 -14.32 -9.10 -2.76
N ALA A 137 -13.53 -8.18 -2.20
CA ALA A 137 -13.79 -7.64 -0.87
C ALA A 137 -15.13 -6.89 -0.83
N GLU A 138 -15.44 -6.12 -1.88
CA GLU A 138 -16.73 -5.43 -1.99
C GLU A 138 -17.91 -6.41 -2.16
N LEU A 139 -17.76 -7.46 -2.97
CA LEU A 139 -18.77 -8.50 -3.13
C LEU A 139 -19.02 -9.26 -1.82
N GLN A 140 -17.96 -9.60 -1.07
CA GLN A 140 -18.08 -10.21 0.25
C GLN A 140 -18.82 -9.29 1.22
N ARG A 141 -18.41 -8.02 1.29
CA ARG A 141 -18.98 -7.01 2.19
C ARG A 141 -20.48 -6.80 1.96
N THR A 142 -20.90 -6.88 0.70
CA THR A 142 -22.31 -6.74 0.30
C THR A 142 -23.10 -8.05 0.38
N GLY A 143 -22.46 -9.14 0.83
CA GLY A 143 -23.09 -10.45 1.00
C GLY A 143 -23.41 -11.17 -0.31
N GLN A 144 -22.80 -10.73 -1.43
CA GLN A 144 -23.00 -11.34 -2.74
C GLN A 144 -22.19 -12.62 -2.92
N ILE A 145 -21.06 -12.73 -2.23
CA ILE A 145 -20.23 -13.93 -2.18
C ILE A 145 -19.76 -14.20 -0.74
N THR A 146 -19.44 -15.45 -0.46
CA THR A 146 -18.82 -15.90 0.78
C THR A 146 -17.30 -15.69 0.78
N ALA A 147 -16.66 -15.90 1.93
CA ALA A 147 -15.21 -15.89 2.06
C ALA A 147 -14.54 -16.90 1.11
N GLU A 148 -15.07 -18.13 1.08
CA GLU A 148 -14.57 -19.23 0.26
C GLU A 148 -14.74 -18.96 -1.25
N GLU A 149 -15.86 -18.36 -1.66
CA GLU A 149 -16.10 -18.02 -3.07
C GLU A 149 -15.15 -16.93 -3.58
N ALA A 150 -14.75 -15.98 -2.72
CA ALA A 150 -13.81 -14.93 -3.11
C ALA A 150 -12.41 -15.46 -3.44
N ASP A 151 -11.93 -16.45 -2.68
CA ASP A 151 -10.60 -17.05 -2.88
C ASP A 151 -10.48 -17.72 -4.26
N HIS A 152 -11.60 -18.20 -4.79
CA HIS A 152 -11.68 -18.87 -6.08
C HIS A 152 -12.31 -18.00 -7.18
N HIS A 153 -12.66 -16.75 -6.87
CA HIS A 153 -13.34 -15.87 -7.82
C HIS A 153 -12.44 -15.58 -9.03
N PRO A 154 -12.96 -15.62 -10.27
CA PRO A 154 -12.18 -15.35 -11.47
C PRO A 154 -11.62 -13.92 -11.51
N GLN A 155 -12.25 -12.99 -10.78
CA GLN A 155 -11.86 -11.58 -10.72
C GLN A 155 -11.21 -11.18 -9.38
N ARG A 156 -10.64 -12.14 -8.63
CA ARG A 156 -10.03 -11.87 -7.32
C ARG A 156 -8.85 -10.90 -7.33
N SER A 157 -8.21 -10.72 -8.48
CA SER A 157 -7.08 -9.78 -8.65
C SER A 157 -7.50 -8.38 -9.12
N ILE A 158 -8.81 -8.09 -9.22
CA ILE A 158 -9.28 -6.76 -9.59
C ILE A 158 -9.26 -5.85 -8.37
N ILE A 159 -8.33 -4.90 -8.39
CA ILE A 159 -8.22 -3.81 -7.41
C ILE A 159 -9.16 -2.66 -7.83
N THR A 160 -9.86 -2.07 -6.86
CA THR A 160 -10.80 -0.96 -7.06
C THR A 160 -10.22 0.40 -6.71
N ARG A 161 -9.10 0.45 -5.95
CA ARG A 161 -8.40 1.69 -5.61
C ARG A 161 -6.89 1.50 -5.60
N ALA A 162 -6.16 2.40 -6.22
CA ALA A 162 -4.69 2.38 -6.27
C ALA A 162 -4.11 3.77 -6.47
N LEU A 163 -2.82 3.92 -6.17
CA LEU A 163 -2.06 5.12 -6.51
C LEU A 163 -1.72 5.12 -7.99
N GLY A 164 -1.94 6.24 -8.69
CA GLY A 164 -1.51 6.42 -10.09
C GLY A 164 -2.63 6.51 -11.13
N PRO A 165 -3.70 5.68 -11.10
CA PRO A 165 -4.75 5.72 -12.13
C PRO A 165 -5.52 7.04 -12.20
N GLU A 166 -5.71 7.71 -11.06
CA GLU A 166 -6.47 8.95 -10.94
C GLU A 166 -5.62 10.08 -10.33
N PRO A 167 -5.88 11.36 -10.67
CA PRO A 167 -5.10 12.49 -10.14
C PRO A 167 -5.29 12.70 -8.64
N ARG A 168 -6.33 12.11 -8.05
CA ARG A 168 -6.60 12.09 -6.61
C ARG A 168 -6.92 10.67 -6.20
N VAL A 169 -6.60 10.34 -4.96
CA VAL A 169 -6.91 9.03 -4.38
C VAL A 169 -7.49 9.23 -2.99
N GLU A 170 -8.42 8.39 -2.59
CA GLU A 170 -8.90 8.34 -1.21
C GLU A 170 -8.00 7.41 -0.38
N VAL A 171 -7.52 7.90 0.76
CA VAL A 171 -6.61 7.16 1.64
C VAL A 171 -7.36 6.80 2.90
N ASP A 172 -7.38 5.52 3.24
CA ASP A 172 -7.94 5.04 4.52
C ASP A 172 -6.88 5.22 5.62
N THR A 173 -7.26 5.81 6.76
CA THR A 173 -6.39 6.06 7.93
C THR A 173 -7.02 5.60 9.23
#